data_AF-A0AAD6AUA3-F1
#
_entry.id   AF-A0AAD6AUA3-F1
#
_cell.length_a   1.000
_cell.length_b   1.000
_cell.length_c   1.000
_cell.angle_alpha   90.00
_cell.angle_beta   90.00
_cell.angle_gamma   90.00
#
_symmetry.space_group_name_H-M   'P 1'
#
loop_
_entity.id
_entity.type
_entity.pdbx_description
1 polymer ?
#
loop_
_entity_poly.entity_id
_entity_poly.type
_entity_poly.pdbx_seq_one_letter_code
_entity_poly.pdbx_strand_id
1 'polypeptide(L)'
;MDLEQTVAVLLSKNEQLGQENHLLKSMLGLVKENVELRSKMQSSNTDTLEDITVCSTSVRQATIKGSDRVMGEVAYQLDRRIMSHIFQGHKRLYGFTLLNIPGKIKEVSTHPLTGKVDEGYQLHLIQRHADLMKKLNKVGYKTELHPSFTEFIVNHYGILKERPGESSDQAIDYNNPNFLMKLIMTKAPRELKRDLLVLLTCLCTMADGDRKALLLW
;
A
#
# COMPACT_ATOMS: atom_id res chain seq x y z
N MET A 1 31.98 35.99 28.83
CA MET A 1 32.09 35.26 27.55
C MET A 1 32.68 36.27 26.58
N ASP A 2 33.89 36.00 26.14
CA ASP A 2 34.74 36.98 25.46
C ASP A 2 34.29 37.18 24.00
N LEU A 3 34.35 38.43 23.52
CA LEU A 3 33.87 38.81 22.18
C LEU A 3 34.66 38.05 21.10
N GLU A 4 35.96 37.84 21.36
CA GLU A 4 36.86 37.08 20.49
C GLU A 4 36.44 35.60 20.36
N GLN A 5 35.95 35.01 21.46
CA GLN A 5 35.48 33.63 21.49
C GLN A 5 34.19 33.44 20.68
N THR A 6 33.32 34.45 20.68
CA THR A 6 32.09 34.45 19.88
C THR A 6 32.39 34.58 18.38
N VAL A 7 33.36 35.42 18.01
CA VAL A 7 33.81 35.58 16.62
C VAL A 7 34.44 34.29 16.10
N ALA A 8 35.28 33.62 16.90
CA ALA A 8 35.89 32.35 16.52
C ALA A 8 34.85 31.24 16.26
N VAL A 9 33.81 31.15 17.10
CA VAL A 9 32.71 30.18 16.92
C VAL A 9 31.90 30.48 15.65
N LEU A 10 31.61 31.75 15.37
CA LEU A 10 30.87 32.14 14.18
C LEU A 10 31.67 31.85 12.89
N LEU A 11 32.98 32.09 12.90
CA LEU A 11 33.85 31.79 11.76
C LEU A 11 33.89 30.28 11.47
N SER A 12 34.09 29.45 12.50
CA SER A 12 34.10 27.99 12.37
C SER A 12 32.75 27.46 11.84
N LYS A 13 31.63 28.02 12.31
CA LYS A 13 30.30 27.61 11.84
C LYS A 13 30.02 28.04 10.40
N ASN A 14 30.53 29.20 9.98
CA ASN A 14 30.38 29.66 8.61
C ASN A 14 31.19 28.81 7.62
N GLU A 15 32.39 28.37 8.03
CA GLU A 15 33.20 27.41 7.27
C GLU A 15 32.50 26.05 7.14
N GLN A 16 31.92 25.54 8.23
CA GLN A 16 31.13 24.31 8.22
C GLN A 16 29.93 24.40 7.26
N LEU A 17 29.17 25.50 7.33
CA LEU A 17 28.04 25.74 6.42
C LEU A 17 28.48 25.87 4.95
N GLY A 18 29.67 26.37 4.70
CA GLY A 18 30.29 26.40 3.37
C GLY A 18 30.55 24.99 2.82
N GLN A 19 31.08 24.10 3.66
CA GLN A 19 31.33 22.70 3.30
C GLN A 19 30.02 21.93 3.06
N GLU A 20 29.02 22.10 3.92
CA GLU A 20 27.70 21.50 3.75
C GLU A 20 27.02 21.97 2.45
N ASN A 21 27.11 23.26 2.12
CA ASN A 21 26.61 23.78 0.85
C ASN A 21 27.32 23.18 -0.37
N HIS A 22 28.63 22.98 -0.28
CA HIS A 22 29.39 22.33 -1.35
C HIS A 22 28.94 20.88 -1.56
N LEU A 23 28.74 20.13 -0.47
CA LEU A 23 28.20 18.77 -0.51
C LEU A 23 26.80 18.74 -1.13
N LEU A 24 25.89 19.63 -0.71
CA LEU A 24 24.54 19.73 -1.25
C LEU A 24 24.54 20.04 -2.75
N LYS A 25 25.42 20.94 -3.22
CA LYS A 25 25.57 21.23 -4.66
C LYS A 25 26.05 20.00 -5.44
N SER A 26 26.97 19.23 -4.87
CA SER A 26 27.45 17.98 -5.48
C SER A 26 26.33 16.94 -5.59
N MET A 27 25.56 16.73 -4.52
CA MET A 27 24.41 15.82 -4.55
C MET A 27 23.33 16.28 -5.55
N LEU A 28 23.08 17.59 -5.65
CA LEU A 28 22.14 18.14 -6.63
C LEU A 28 22.59 17.86 -8.07
N GLY A 29 23.90 17.91 -8.34
CA GLY A 29 24.49 17.51 -9.62
C GLY A 29 24.19 16.05 -9.95
N LEU A 30 24.47 15.14 -9.01
CA LEU A 30 24.19 13.70 -9.17
C LEU A 30 22.70 13.39 -9.35
N VAL A 31 21.82 14.13 -8.66
CA VAL A 31 20.36 13.98 -8.82
C VAL A 31 19.91 14.46 -10.20
N LYS A 32 20.45 15.59 -10.69
CA LYS A 32 20.15 16.09 -12.04
C LYS A 32 20.60 15.10 -13.11
N GLU A 33 21.80 14.54 -12.99
CA GLU A 33 22.31 13.52 -13.91
C GLU A 33 21.44 12.25 -13.89
N ASN A 34 21.03 11.79 -12.71
CA ASN A 34 20.09 10.68 -12.58
C ASN A 34 18.73 10.95 -13.24
N VAL A 35 18.23 12.19 -13.18
CA VAL A 35 17.00 12.60 -13.87
C VAL A 35 17.20 12.59 -15.39
N GLU A 36 18.35 13.06 -15.88
CA GLU A 36 18.67 13.05 -17.32
C GLU A 36 18.82 11.62 -17.86
N LEU A 37 19.51 10.74 -17.13
CA LEU A 37 19.64 9.32 -17.48
C LEU A 37 18.27 8.64 -17.55
N ARG A 38 17.37 8.92 -16.59
CA ARG A 38 15.99 8.43 -16.62
C ARG A 38 15.21 8.95 -17.83
N SER A 39 15.40 10.21 -18.20
CA SER A 39 14.75 10.81 -19.38
C SER A 39 15.24 10.15 -20.68
N LYS A 40 16.55 9.96 -20.82
CA LYS A 40 17.15 9.26 -21.98
C LYS A 40 16.65 7.82 -22.10
N MET A 41 16.58 7.07 -20.99
CA MET A 41 16.00 5.72 -20.97
C MET A 41 14.52 5.68 -21.36
N GLN A 42 13.76 6.75 -21.12
CA GLN A 42 12.36 6.85 -21.53
C GLN A 42 12.25 7.18 -23.03
N SER A 43 13.13 8.04 -23.57
CA SER A 43 13.13 8.43 -24.99
C SER A 43 13.43 7.27 -25.95
N SER A 44 14.28 6.31 -25.55
CA SER A 44 14.57 5.13 -26.39
C SER A 44 13.40 4.14 -26.49
N ASN A 45 12.33 4.34 -25.73
CA ASN A 45 11.14 3.49 -25.74
C ASN A 45 9.93 4.11 -26.47
N THR A 46 10.06 5.34 -26.98
CA THR A 46 8.93 6.16 -27.51
C THR A 46 8.89 6.34 -29.02
N ASP A 47 9.48 5.45 -29.81
CA ASP A 47 9.36 5.49 -31.29
C ASP A 47 8.12 4.75 -31.85
N THR A 48 7.14 4.39 -31.01
CA THR A 48 5.87 3.83 -31.50
C THR A 48 4.64 4.48 -30.86
N LEU A 49 4.24 5.57 -31.54
CA LEU A 49 2.88 6.05 -31.78
C LEU A 49 2.07 6.63 -30.60
N GLU A 50 1.93 7.94 -30.67
CA GLU A 50 1.02 8.83 -29.96
C GLU A 50 -0.46 8.53 -30.33
N ASP A 51 -1.37 8.57 -29.35
CA ASP A 51 -2.41 9.60 -29.36
C ASP A 51 -3.03 9.82 -27.96
N ILE A 52 -3.42 11.06 -27.72
CA ILE A 52 -3.60 11.74 -26.44
C ILE A 52 -5.07 11.67 -25.98
N THR A 53 -5.35 11.55 -24.67
CA THR A 53 -6.24 12.50 -23.94
C THR A 53 -6.09 12.37 -22.40
N VAL A 54 -5.98 13.55 -21.79
CA VAL A 54 -5.60 13.97 -20.44
C VAL A 54 -6.60 13.59 -19.34
N CYS A 55 -6.12 13.21 -18.13
CA CYS A 55 -6.32 13.99 -16.87
C CYS A 55 -5.85 13.23 -15.59
N SER A 56 -4.85 13.84 -14.93
CA SER A 56 -4.52 13.83 -13.49
C SER A 56 -4.01 12.54 -12.81
N THR A 57 -2.84 12.70 -12.16
CA THR A 57 -2.14 11.82 -11.17
C THR A 57 -1.64 10.42 -11.59
N SER A 58 -1.76 10.03 -12.86
CA SER A 58 -1.46 8.65 -13.34
C SER A 58 -0.09 8.44 -14.03
N VAL A 59 0.97 9.21 -13.73
CA VAL A 59 2.25 9.10 -14.50
C VAL A 59 3.08 7.83 -14.17
N ARG A 60 2.66 7.01 -13.20
CA ARG A 60 3.26 5.67 -12.95
C ARG A 60 2.37 4.48 -13.36
N GLN A 61 1.18 4.73 -13.90
CA GLN A 61 0.20 3.69 -14.23
C GLN A 61 0.13 3.34 -15.73
N ALA A 62 1.16 3.68 -16.50
CA ALA A 62 1.27 3.25 -17.89
C ALA A 62 1.79 1.81 -17.96
N THR A 63 0.99 0.91 -18.55
CA THR A 63 1.27 -0.47 -19.02
C THR A 63 0.98 -1.69 -18.13
N ILE A 64 0.35 -1.55 -16.96
CA ILE A 64 -0.09 -2.75 -16.20
C ILE A 64 -1.38 -3.31 -16.82
N LYS A 65 -1.29 -4.50 -17.44
CA LYS A 65 -2.45 -5.19 -18.06
C LYS A 65 -3.53 -5.44 -17.00
N GLY A 66 -4.81 -5.42 -17.38
CA GLY A 66 -5.93 -5.64 -16.46
C GLY A 66 -5.82 -6.94 -15.65
N SER A 67 -5.20 -7.97 -16.21
CA SER A 67 -4.91 -9.22 -15.50
C SER A 67 -3.88 -9.13 -14.37
N ASP A 68 -3.02 -8.11 -14.40
CA ASP A 68 -1.91 -7.95 -13.46
C ASP A 68 -2.38 -7.13 -12.24
N ARG A 69 -3.40 -6.28 -12.45
CA ARG A 69 -4.16 -5.60 -11.39
C ARG A 69 -4.84 -6.56 -10.41
N VAL A 70 -4.97 -7.84 -10.76
CA VAL A 70 -5.56 -8.86 -9.89
C VAL A 70 -4.75 -9.06 -8.61
N MET A 71 -3.42 -8.86 -8.67
CA MET A 71 -2.58 -8.95 -7.47
C MET A 71 -2.92 -7.83 -6.48
N GLY A 72 -3.08 -6.60 -6.99
CA GLY A 72 -3.55 -5.45 -6.22
C GLY A 72 -4.98 -5.64 -5.73
N GLU A 73 -5.85 -6.22 -6.54
CA GLU A 73 -7.23 -6.52 -6.14
C GLU A 73 -7.31 -7.51 -4.97
N VAL A 74 -6.57 -8.62 -5.03
CA VAL A 74 -6.51 -9.60 -3.93
C VAL A 74 -6.03 -8.96 -2.64
N ALA A 75 -4.97 -8.15 -2.71
CA ALA A 75 -4.44 -7.43 -1.56
C ALA A 75 -5.47 -6.43 -1.00
N TYR A 76 -6.10 -5.64 -1.87
CA TYR A 76 -7.11 -4.65 -1.50
C TYR A 76 -8.32 -5.29 -0.82
N GLN A 77 -8.86 -6.38 -1.38
CA GLN A 77 -10.02 -7.07 -0.83
C GLN A 77 -9.72 -7.67 0.54
N LEU A 78 -8.53 -8.23 0.73
CA LEU A 78 -8.11 -8.73 2.04
C LEU A 78 -8.07 -7.59 3.07
N ASP A 79 -7.42 -6.47 2.76
CA ASP A 79 -7.33 -5.30 3.64
C ASP A 79 -8.72 -4.80 4.03
N ARG A 80 -9.62 -4.64 3.05
CA ARG A 80 -11.01 -4.21 3.26
C ARG A 80 -11.77 -5.19 4.16
N ARG A 81 -11.59 -6.49 3.97
CA ARG A 81 -12.28 -7.51 4.76
C ARG A 81 -11.74 -7.56 6.19
N ILE A 82 -10.42 -7.43 6.41
CA ILE A 82 -9.81 -7.30 7.74
C ILE A 82 -10.36 -6.08 8.47
N MET A 83 -10.32 -4.90 7.82
CA MET A 83 -10.83 -3.68 8.43
C MET A 83 -12.32 -3.76 8.75
N SER A 84 -13.15 -4.29 7.83
CA SER A 84 -14.58 -4.47 8.05
C SER A 84 -14.87 -5.48 9.17
N HIS A 85 -14.03 -6.50 9.36
CA HIS A 85 -14.19 -7.46 10.45
C HIS A 85 -13.95 -6.80 11.80
N ILE A 86 -12.92 -5.95 11.91
CA ILE A 86 -12.58 -5.25 13.16
C ILE A 86 -13.64 -4.19 13.47
N PHE A 87 -13.89 -3.29 12.52
CA PHE A 87 -14.70 -2.07 12.69
C PHE A 87 -16.15 -2.23 12.19
N GLN A 88 -16.83 -3.31 12.58
CA GLN A 88 -18.20 -3.63 12.10
C GLN A 88 -19.23 -2.51 12.28
N GLY A 89 -19.07 -1.64 13.29
CA GLY A 89 -19.98 -0.52 13.55
C GLY A 89 -19.77 0.71 12.65
N HIS A 90 -18.70 0.74 11.86
CA HIS A 90 -18.31 1.92 11.08
C HIS A 90 -18.62 1.74 9.59
N LYS A 91 -19.55 2.55 9.07
CA LYS A 91 -19.94 2.52 7.65
C LYS A 91 -18.85 3.04 6.70
N ARG A 92 -18.00 3.95 7.19
CA ARG A 92 -16.93 4.58 6.41
C ARG A 92 -15.63 4.47 7.19
N LEU A 93 -14.57 4.02 6.51
CA LEU A 93 -13.26 3.74 7.08
C LEU A 93 -12.19 4.61 6.37
N TYR A 94 -12.46 5.91 6.23
CA TYR A 94 -11.54 6.82 5.55
C TYR A 94 -10.26 7.03 6.35
N GLY A 95 -9.12 6.89 5.67
CA GLY A 95 -7.80 6.97 6.30
C GLY A 95 -7.49 5.79 7.22
N PHE A 96 -8.24 4.69 7.15
CA PHE A 96 -7.90 3.45 7.83
C PHE A 96 -6.98 2.66 6.91
N THR A 97 -5.88 2.17 7.48
CA THR A 97 -4.94 1.26 6.85
C THR A 97 -4.63 0.14 7.85
N LEU A 98 -4.13 -1.00 7.37
CA LEU A 98 -3.75 -2.08 8.28
C LEU A 98 -2.63 -1.65 9.25
N LEU A 99 -1.77 -0.71 8.83
CA LEU A 99 -0.67 -0.17 9.64
C LEU A 99 -1.15 0.71 10.79
N ASN A 100 -2.32 1.35 10.68
CA ASN A 100 -2.80 2.28 11.68
C ASN A 100 -3.95 1.75 12.55
N ILE A 101 -4.27 0.45 12.46
CA ILE A 101 -5.35 -0.19 13.23
C ILE A 101 -5.29 0.15 14.72
N PRO A 102 -4.16 0.04 15.45
CA PRO A 102 -4.13 0.35 16.87
C PRO A 102 -4.52 1.79 17.18
N GLY A 103 -4.04 2.73 16.36
CA GLY A 103 -4.41 4.14 16.45
C GLY A 103 -5.89 4.36 16.15
N LYS A 104 -6.41 3.71 15.12
CA LYS A 104 -7.82 3.78 14.74
C LYS A 104 -8.75 3.17 15.77
N ILE A 105 -8.35 2.11 16.47
CA ILE A 105 -9.12 1.55 17.59
C ILE A 105 -9.26 2.60 18.70
N LYS A 106 -8.17 3.28 19.07
CA LYS A 106 -8.22 4.36 20.06
C LYS A 106 -9.10 5.51 19.59
N GLU A 107 -8.97 5.94 18.34
CA GLU A 107 -9.76 7.02 17.74
C GLU A 107 -11.25 6.73 17.80
N VAL A 108 -11.69 5.56 17.32
CA VAL A 108 -13.12 5.22 17.30
C VAL A 108 -13.72 4.93 18.67
N SER A 109 -12.88 4.59 19.65
CA SER A 109 -13.31 4.36 21.03
C SER A 109 -13.30 5.65 21.86
N THR A 110 -12.81 6.76 21.29
CA THR A 110 -12.77 8.06 21.98
C THR A 110 -13.98 8.88 21.58
N HIS A 111 -14.74 9.34 22.56
CA HIS A 111 -15.88 10.21 22.30
C HIS A 111 -15.41 11.59 21.78
N PRO A 112 -15.88 12.06 20.62
CA PRO A 112 -15.29 13.19 19.90
C PRO A 112 -15.40 14.53 20.66
N LEU A 113 -16.44 14.69 21.48
CA LEU A 113 -16.69 15.95 22.20
C LEU A 113 -16.09 16.00 23.60
N THR A 114 -15.88 14.85 24.23
CA THR A 114 -15.46 14.77 25.64
C THR A 114 -14.04 14.27 25.79
N GLY A 115 -13.46 13.68 24.73
CA GLY A 115 -12.16 13.02 24.78
C GLY A 115 -12.11 11.78 25.68
N LYS A 116 -13.24 11.39 26.28
CA LYS A 116 -13.31 10.21 27.14
C LYS A 116 -13.30 8.95 26.29
N VAL A 117 -12.45 8.01 26.67
CA VAL A 117 -12.35 6.71 26.01
C VAL A 117 -13.38 5.75 26.59
N ASP A 118 -14.11 5.07 25.72
CA ASP A 118 -14.87 3.87 26.07
C ASP A 118 -13.91 2.69 26.15
N GLU A 119 -13.42 2.41 27.35
CA GLU A 119 -12.45 1.34 27.61
C GLU A 119 -13.00 -0.05 27.28
N GLY A 120 -14.30 -0.28 27.50
CA GLY A 120 -14.94 -1.55 27.21
C GLY A 120 -15.01 -1.82 25.71
N TYR A 121 -15.45 -0.83 24.93
CA TYR A 121 -15.45 -0.92 23.48
C TYR A 121 -14.04 -1.01 22.89
N GLN A 122 -13.09 -0.24 23.44
CA GLN A 122 -11.69 -0.30 23.03
C GLN A 122 -11.10 -1.69 23.23
N LEU A 123 -11.28 -2.27 24.42
CA LEU A 123 -10.79 -3.60 24.75
C LEU A 123 -11.40 -4.67 23.82
N HIS A 124 -12.70 -4.58 23.55
CA HIS A 124 -13.39 -5.47 22.62
C HIS A 124 -12.79 -5.42 21.20
N LEU A 125 -12.49 -4.23 20.68
CA LEU A 125 -11.87 -4.09 19.36
C LEU A 125 -10.43 -4.61 19.34
N ILE A 126 -9.64 -4.37 20.40
CA ILE A 126 -8.28 -4.90 20.54
C ILE A 126 -8.31 -6.44 20.53
N GLN A 127 -9.19 -7.05 21.32
CA GLN A 127 -9.32 -8.49 21.41
C GLN A 127 -9.75 -9.09 20.07
N ARG A 128 -10.76 -8.50 19.42
CA ARG A 128 -11.21 -8.93 18.09
C ARG A 128 -10.09 -8.86 17.05
N HIS A 129 -9.32 -7.79 17.04
CA HIS A 129 -8.16 -7.66 16.16
C HIS A 129 -7.11 -8.75 16.44
N ALA A 130 -6.78 -8.98 17.71
CA ALA A 130 -5.82 -10.01 18.12
C ALA A 130 -6.28 -11.42 17.74
N ASP A 131 -7.56 -11.74 17.94
CA ASP A 131 -8.14 -13.03 17.59
C ASP A 131 -8.14 -13.27 16.07
N LEU A 132 -8.47 -12.24 15.29
CA LEU A 132 -8.38 -12.30 13.83
C LEU A 132 -6.93 -12.52 13.38
N MET A 133 -5.98 -11.73 13.89
CA MET A 133 -4.57 -11.87 13.52
C MET A 133 -4.01 -13.24 13.92
N LYS A 134 -4.43 -13.79 15.07
CA LYS A 134 -4.08 -15.16 15.48
C LYS A 134 -4.62 -16.21 14.52
N LYS A 135 -5.84 -16.04 14.00
CA LYS A 135 -6.40 -16.93 12.97
C LYS A 135 -5.62 -16.83 11.66
N LEU A 136 -5.37 -15.61 11.18
CA LEU A 136 -4.64 -15.40 9.92
C LEU A 136 -3.17 -15.87 10.03
N ASN A 137 -2.56 -15.74 11.20
CA ASN A 137 -1.21 -16.22 11.43
C ASN A 137 -1.07 -17.74 11.23
N LYS A 138 -2.09 -18.53 11.57
CA LYS A 138 -2.11 -19.99 11.33
C LYS A 138 -2.02 -20.36 9.86
N VAL A 139 -2.49 -19.50 8.96
CA VAL A 139 -2.41 -19.69 7.51
C VAL A 139 -1.21 -18.96 6.89
N GLY A 140 -0.31 -18.42 7.73
CA GLY A 140 0.96 -17.81 7.31
C GLY A 140 1.00 -16.29 7.37
N TYR A 141 -0.09 -15.60 7.75
CA TYR A 141 -0.11 -14.14 7.80
C TYR A 141 0.83 -13.58 8.89
N LYS A 142 1.66 -12.59 8.53
CA LYS A 142 2.59 -11.90 9.42
C LYS A 142 2.19 -10.43 9.55
N THR A 143 1.90 -9.99 10.78
CA THR A 143 1.51 -8.61 11.09
C THR A 143 2.60 -7.59 10.77
N GLU A 144 3.87 -7.99 10.84
CA GLU A 144 4.99 -7.08 10.58
C GLU A 144 5.38 -6.95 9.11
N LEU A 145 4.87 -7.85 8.25
CA LEU A 145 5.24 -7.90 6.84
C LEU A 145 4.06 -7.55 5.95
N HIS A 146 2.92 -8.22 6.14
CA HIS A 146 1.84 -8.19 5.16
C HIS A 146 1.09 -6.86 5.08
N PRO A 147 0.88 -6.09 6.16
CA PRO A 147 0.30 -4.75 6.05
C PRO A 147 1.06 -3.80 5.11
N SER A 148 2.39 -3.74 5.23
CA SER A 148 3.22 -2.92 4.34
C SER A 148 3.28 -3.53 2.92
N PHE A 149 3.25 -4.85 2.84
CA PHE A 149 3.26 -5.57 1.57
C PHE A 149 1.95 -5.37 0.78
N THR A 150 0.78 -5.42 1.41
CA THR A 150 -0.50 -5.20 0.73
C THR A 150 -0.58 -3.77 0.20
N GLU A 151 -0.16 -2.78 0.98
CA GLU A 151 -0.05 -1.38 0.53
C GLU A 151 0.89 -1.26 -0.68
N PHE A 152 2.07 -1.89 -0.62
CA PHE A 152 2.99 -1.91 -1.76
C PHE A 152 2.36 -2.54 -3.00
N ILE A 153 1.71 -3.71 -2.87
CA ILE A 153 1.10 -4.44 -3.97
C ILE A 153 -0.04 -3.63 -4.60
N VAL A 154 -0.92 -3.01 -3.79
CA VAL A 154 -2.01 -2.15 -4.26
C VAL A 154 -1.45 -0.93 -5.00
N ASN A 155 -0.43 -0.28 -4.45
CA ASN A 155 0.18 0.90 -5.07
C ASN A 155 0.94 0.57 -6.36
N HIS A 156 1.57 -0.61 -6.41
CA HIS A 156 2.37 -1.05 -7.55
C HIS A 156 1.50 -1.60 -8.69
N TYR A 157 0.60 -2.54 -8.39
CA TYR A 157 -0.21 -3.23 -9.40
C TYR A 157 -1.54 -2.52 -9.68
N GLY A 158 -2.03 -1.69 -8.75
CA GLY A 158 -3.37 -1.09 -8.84
C GLY A 158 -4.49 -2.10 -8.59
N ILE A 159 -5.71 -1.58 -8.40
CA ILE A 159 -6.93 -2.38 -8.20
C ILE A 159 -7.74 -2.51 -9.49
N LEU A 160 -8.66 -3.46 -9.56
CA LEU A 160 -9.62 -3.54 -10.66
C LEU A 160 -10.71 -2.48 -10.45
N LYS A 161 -10.85 -1.54 -11.39
CA LYS A 161 -11.84 -0.47 -11.28
C LYS A 161 -13.26 -0.91 -11.67
N GLU A 162 -13.35 -1.93 -12.50
CA GLU A 162 -14.59 -2.46 -13.08
C GLU A 162 -14.52 -3.98 -13.08
N ARG A 163 -15.70 -4.62 -13.05
CA ARG A 163 -15.81 -6.08 -13.17
C ARG A 163 -15.31 -6.53 -14.55
N PRO A 164 -14.26 -7.36 -14.63
CA PRO A 164 -13.83 -7.95 -15.88
C PRO A 164 -14.97 -8.80 -16.46
N GLY A 165 -15.52 -8.35 -17.59
CA GLY A 165 -16.66 -9.00 -18.25
C GLY A 165 -17.79 -8.06 -18.65
N GLU A 166 -17.79 -6.78 -18.26
CA GLU A 166 -18.73 -5.80 -18.83
C GLU A 166 -18.34 -5.35 -20.25
N SER A 167 -17.07 -5.54 -20.64
CA SER A 167 -16.50 -5.04 -21.89
C SER A 167 -15.71 -6.08 -22.71
N SER A 168 -15.69 -7.36 -22.31
CA SER A 168 -15.03 -8.42 -23.11
C SER A 168 -15.77 -9.76 -23.07
N ASP A 169 -15.77 -10.48 -24.20
CA ASP A 169 -16.40 -11.80 -24.41
C ASP A 169 -15.78 -12.96 -23.61
N GLN A 170 -14.86 -12.66 -22.69
CA GLN A 170 -14.24 -13.63 -21.78
C GLN A 170 -14.64 -13.25 -20.35
N ALA A 171 -15.76 -13.81 -19.89
CA ALA A 171 -16.13 -13.77 -18.48
C ALA A 171 -15.09 -14.57 -17.67
N ILE A 172 -14.02 -13.91 -17.27
CA ILE A 172 -12.99 -14.50 -16.42
C ILE A 172 -13.59 -14.66 -15.01
N ASP A 173 -13.64 -15.89 -14.50
CA ASP A 173 -14.17 -16.19 -13.16
C ASP A 173 -13.16 -15.83 -12.07
N TYR A 174 -13.12 -14.54 -11.73
CA TYR A 174 -12.29 -14.00 -10.66
C TYR A 174 -12.74 -14.37 -9.25
N ASN A 175 -13.87 -15.08 -9.08
CA ASN A 175 -14.29 -15.61 -7.79
C ASN A 175 -13.82 -17.05 -7.54
N ASN A 176 -13.11 -17.66 -8.49
CA ASN A 176 -12.54 -18.98 -8.32
C ASN A 176 -11.13 -18.92 -7.68
N PRO A 177 -10.93 -19.47 -6.47
CA PRO A 177 -9.62 -19.48 -5.80
C PRO A 177 -8.51 -20.13 -6.65
N ASN A 178 -8.82 -21.23 -7.34
CA ASN A 178 -7.84 -21.98 -8.14
C ASN A 178 -7.39 -21.17 -9.36
N PHE A 179 -8.30 -20.40 -9.95
CA PHE A 179 -7.98 -19.51 -11.05
C PHE A 179 -7.04 -18.37 -10.58
N LEU A 180 -7.37 -17.70 -9.49
CA LEU A 180 -6.52 -16.66 -8.90
C LEU A 180 -5.14 -17.20 -8.52
N MET A 181 -5.09 -18.39 -7.92
CA MET A 181 -3.84 -19.06 -7.58
C MET A 181 -2.98 -19.32 -8.83
N LYS A 182 -3.57 -19.86 -9.90
CA LYS A 182 -2.89 -20.09 -11.18
C LYS A 182 -2.39 -18.79 -11.78
N LEU A 183 -3.19 -17.73 -11.72
CA LEU A 183 -2.81 -16.41 -12.26
C LEU A 183 -1.61 -15.81 -11.52
N ILE A 184 -1.61 -15.86 -10.17
CA ILE A 184 -0.47 -15.44 -9.34
C ILE A 184 0.75 -16.31 -9.66
N MET A 185 0.57 -17.63 -9.82
CA MET A 185 1.66 -18.53 -10.21
C MET A 185 2.26 -18.19 -11.57
N THR A 186 1.47 -17.76 -12.54
CA THR A 186 1.97 -17.46 -13.87
C THR A 186 2.57 -16.06 -13.98
N LYS A 187 1.99 -15.06 -13.30
CA LYS A 187 2.30 -13.64 -13.55
C LYS A 187 3.10 -12.94 -12.47
N ALA A 188 3.10 -13.44 -11.23
CA ALA A 188 3.80 -12.77 -10.14
C ALA A 188 5.32 -12.97 -10.25
N PRO A 189 6.12 -11.92 -9.97
CA PRO A 189 7.57 -12.04 -9.75
C PRO A 189 7.87 -13.10 -8.68
N ARG A 190 9.02 -13.77 -8.81
CA ARG A 190 9.37 -14.91 -7.95
C ARG A 190 9.48 -14.51 -6.48
N GLU A 191 9.88 -13.27 -6.23
CA GLU A 191 10.09 -12.66 -4.92
C GLU A 191 8.76 -12.42 -4.21
N LEU A 192 7.73 -11.95 -4.93
CA LEU A 192 6.42 -11.57 -4.37
C LEU A 192 5.44 -12.75 -4.29
N LYS A 193 5.70 -13.80 -5.06
CA LYS A 193 4.79 -14.93 -5.27
C LYS A 193 4.36 -15.62 -3.97
N ARG A 194 5.29 -15.84 -3.03
CA ARG A 194 4.97 -16.53 -1.76
C ARG A 194 4.00 -15.70 -0.92
N ASP A 195 4.30 -14.42 -0.71
CA ASP A 195 3.48 -13.57 0.13
C ASP A 195 2.12 -13.30 -0.52
N LEU A 196 2.05 -13.13 -1.85
CA LEU A 196 0.79 -13.03 -2.59
C LEU A 196 -0.11 -14.27 -2.42
N LEU A 197 0.46 -15.48 -2.41
CA LEU A 197 -0.30 -16.69 -2.12
C LEU A 197 -0.83 -16.72 -0.69
N VAL A 198 -0.06 -16.22 0.27
CA VAL A 198 -0.53 -16.10 1.66
C VAL A 198 -1.71 -15.13 1.72
N LEU A 199 -1.63 -13.98 1.04
CA LEU A 199 -2.76 -13.03 0.97
C LEU A 199 -4.02 -13.69 0.39
N LEU A 200 -3.88 -14.43 -0.72
CA LEU A 200 -4.99 -15.15 -1.32
C LEU A 200 -5.59 -16.19 -0.36
N THR A 201 -4.74 -16.97 0.32
CA THR A 201 -5.17 -17.98 1.30
C THR A 201 -5.91 -17.33 2.47
N CYS A 202 -5.43 -16.18 2.94
CA CYS A 202 -6.10 -15.38 3.97
C CYS A 202 -7.48 -14.89 3.48
N LEU A 203 -7.55 -14.39 2.25
CA LEU A 203 -8.80 -13.90 1.65
C LEU A 203 -9.83 -15.02 1.53
N CYS A 204 -9.42 -16.22 1.09
CA CYS A 204 -10.27 -17.42 1.06
C CYS A 204 -10.75 -17.82 2.46
N THR A 205 -9.84 -17.90 3.43
CA THR A 205 -10.19 -18.24 4.82
C THR A 205 -11.22 -17.28 5.39
N MET A 206 -11.10 -15.98 5.08
CA MET A 206 -12.06 -14.99 5.52
C MET A 206 -13.38 -15.02 4.72
N ALA A 207 -13.34 -15.33 3.42
CA ALA A 207 -14.54 -15.55 2.59
C ALA A 207 -15.38 -16.72 3.10
N ASP A 208 -14.73 -17.83 3.44
CA ASP A 208 -15.41 -19.00 3.99
C ASP A 208 -16.07 -18.67 5.34
N GLY A 209 -15.40 -17.83 6.14
CA GLY A 209 -15.91 -17.37 7.43
C GLY A 209 -17.09 -16.41 7.34
N ASP A 210 -17.10 -15.49 6.37
CA ASP A 210 -18.16 -14.47 6.21
C ASP A 210 -19.20 -14.81 5.12
N ARG A 211 -19.00 -15.91 4.39
CA ARG A 211 -19.83 -16.40 3.27
C ARG A 211 -19.99 -15.40 2.13
N LYS A 212 -19.00 -14.54 1.90
CA LYS A 212 -18.99 -13.58 0.79
C LYS A 212 -18.08 -14.04 -0.34
N ALA A 213 -18.34 -13.51 -1.53
CA ALA A 213 -17.49 -13.70 -2.71
C ALA A 213 -16.04 -13.21 -2.44
N LEU A 214 -15.04 -13.75 -3.14
CA LEU A 214 -13.65 -13.36 -2.93
C LEU A 214 -13.41 -11.90 -3.31
N LEU A 215 -13.91 -11.51 -4.48
CA LEU A 215 -13.82 -10.13 -4.97
C LEU A 215 -15.21 -9.50 -4.92
N LEU A 216 -15.30 -8.37 -4.26
CA LEU A 216 -16.50 -7.55 -4.14
C LEU A 216 -16.33 -6.31 -5.03
N TRP A 217 -17.24 -6.13 -5.97
CA TRP A 217 -17.27 -4.98 -6.89
C TRP A 217 -17.95 -3.78 -6.24
#